data_AF-A0A0R3PT49-F1
#
_entry.id   AF-A0A0R3PT49-F1
#
_cell.length_a   1.000
_cell.length_b   1.000
_cell.length_c   1.000
_cell.angle_alpha   90.00
_cell.angle_beta   90.00
_cell.angle_gamma   90.00
#
_symmetry.space_group_name_H-M   'P 1'
#
loop_
_entity.id
_entity.type
_entity.pdbx_description
1 polymer ?
#
loop_
_entity_poly.entity_id
_entity_poly.type
_entity_poly.pdbx_seq_one_letter_code
_entity_poly.pdbx_strand_id
1 'polypeptide(L)'
;MSNLTLASQKRTLTQYTNQLQKVLTCFKDAQLEDISIQNLQDELTPTVIRTRLRQLEEGVAALKNMTIKIQRALDELATIFEKTHPTLPNSENEFAQHSSAAEKAIGNTFE
;
A
#
# COMPACT_ATOMS: atom_id res chain seq x y z
N MET A 1 9.17 -22.82 -7.48
CA MET A 1 8.57 -21.56 -8.00
C MET A 1 8.37 -20.52 -6.88
N SER A 2 8.05 -20.93 -5.65
CA SER A 2 7.71 -20.05 -4.51
C SER A 2 8.82 -19.09 -4.04
N ASN A 3 10.09 -19.51 -4.08
CA ASN A 3 11.23 -18.65 -3.70
C ASN A 3 11.45 -17.46 -4.66
N LEU A 4 11.08 -17.60 -5.93
CA LEU A 4 11.21 -16.53 -6.92
C LEU A 4 10.13 -15.45 -6.69
N THR A 5 8.92 -15.87 -6.33
CA THR A 5 7.80 -14.99 -5.98
C THR A 5 8.06 -14.22 -4.69
N LEU A 6 8.58 -14.89 -3.66
CA LEU A 6 8.93 -14.26 -2.38
C LEU A 6 10.07 -13.24 -2.54
N ALA A 7 11.10 -13.60 -3.33
CA ALA A 7 12.19 -12.69 -3.66
C ALA A 7 11.72 -11.47 -4.46
N SER A 8 10.75 -11.66 -5.37
CA SER A 8 10.11 -10.57 -6.13
C SER A 8 9.34 -9.63 -5.20
N GLN A 9 8.50 -10.16 -4.30
CA GLN A 9 7.74 -9.37 -3.34
C GLN A 9 8.65 -8.60 -2.37
N LYS A 10 9.72 -9.24 -1.88
CA LYS A 10 10.73 -8.57 -1.04
C LYS A 10 11.42 -7.43 -1.79
N ARG A 11 11.73 -7.61 -3.08
CA ARG A 11 12.31 -6.56 -3.93
C ARG A 11 11.33 -5.39 -4.10
N THR A 12 10.06 -5.68 -4.37
CA THR A 12 9.01 -4.67 -4.50
C THR A 12 8.79 -3.89 -3.20
N LEU A 13 8.71 -4.57 -2.05
CA LEU A 13 8.60 -3.91 -0.74
C LEU A 13 9.81 -3.00 -0.48
N THR A 14 11.02 -3.48 -0.76
CA THR A 14 12.25 -2.70 -0.60
C THR A 14 12.22 -1.44 -1.47
N GLN A 15 11.73 -1.52 -2.70
CA GLN A 15 11.58 -0.36 -3.58
C GLN A 15 10.61 0.67 -3.02
N TYR A 16 9.44 0.24 -2.53
CA TYR A 16 8.47 1.15 -1.92
C TYR A 16 8.98 1.77 -0.62
N THR A 17 9.67 1.00 0.24
CA THR A 17 10.30 1.54 1.45
C THR A 17 11.34 2.60 1.10
N ASN A 18 12.16 2.37 0.07
CA ASN A 18 13.15 3.35 -0.37
C ASN A 18 12.50 4.62 -0.97
N GLN A 19 11.38 4.49 -1.68
CA GLN A 19 10.62 5.63 -2.18
C GLN A 19 10.01 6.45 -1.04
N LEU A 20 9.41 5.79 -0.04
CA LEU A 20 8.87 6.45 1.14
C LEU A 20 9.97 7.17 1.93
N GLN A 21 11.13 6.53 2.11
CA GLN A 21 12.28 7.14 2.78
C GLN A 21 12.75 8.43 2.08
N LYS A 22 12.79 8.42 0.75
CA LYS A 22 13.12 9.62 -0.05
C LYS A 22 12.10 10.73 0.15
N VAL A 23 10.81 10.42 0.05
CA VAL A 23 9.74 11.40 0.26
C VAL A 23 9.81 12.01 1.67
N LEU A 24 10.07 11.18 2.67
CA LEU A 24 10.16 11.59 4.07
C LEU A 24 11.41 12.45 4.33
N THR A 25 12.51 12.18 3.62
CA THR A 25 13.72 13.01 3.66
C THR A 25 13.45 14.36 2.98
N CYS A 26 12.79 14.38 1.82
CA CYS A 26 12.40 15.64 1.17
C CYS A 26 11.51 16.51 2.05
N PHE A 27 10.57 15.94 2.81
CA PHE A 27 9.74 16.72 3.74
C PHE A 27 10.53 17.30 4.91
N LYS A 28 11.53 16.59 5.42
CA LYS A 28 12.43 17.09 6.47
C LYS A 28 13.34 18.20 5.93
N ASP A 29 13.90 18.01 4.75
CA ASP A 29 14.78 18.97 4.10
C ASP A 29 14.03 20.25 3.68
N ALA A 30 12.73 20.12 3.38
CA ALA A 30 11.88 21.25 3.05
C ALA A 30 11.60 22.19 4.24
N GLN A 31 12.07 21.85 5.45
CA GLN A 31 11.88 22.63 6.67
C GLN A 31 10.47 23.21 6.76
N LEU A 32 9.46 22.34 6.59
CA LEU A 32 8.05 22.76 6.58
C LEU A 32 7.65 23.48 7.88
N GLU A 33 8.39 23.21 8.95
CA GLU A 33 8.28 23.82 10.28
C GLU A 33 8.77 25.29 10.29
N ASP A 34 9.68 25.66 9.38
CA ASP A 34 10.26 27.01 9.24
C ASP A 34 9.56 27.86 8.17
N ILE A 35 8.46 27.36 7.57
CA ILE A 35 7.62 28.17 6.69
C ILE A 35 6.98 29.29 7.53
N SER A 36 7.68 30.43 7.59
CA SER A 36 7.25 31.62 8.31
C SER A 36 5.94 32.16 7.73
N ILE A 37 4.91 32.19 8.58
CA ILE A 37 3.57 32.74 8.31
C ILE A 37 3.60 34.28 8.14
N GLN A 38 4.76 34.93 8.26
CA GLN A 38 4.87 36.40 8.27
C GLN A 38 4.43 37.08 6.96
N ASN A 39 4.28 36.35 5.85
CA ASN A 39 3.75 36.88 4.57
C ASN A 39 2.24 36.66 4.35
N LEU A 40 1.51 36.06 5.31
CA LEU A 40 0.11 35.65 5.08
C LEU A 40 -0.92 36.78 5.20
N GLN A 41 -0.55 37.99 5.62
CA GLN A 41 -1.52 39.08 5.79
C GLN A 41 -2.14 39.56 4.46
N ASP A 42 -1.38 39.54 3.35
CA ASP A 42 -1.91 39.87 2.02
C ASP A 42 -2.55 38.66 1.30
N GLU A 43 -2.15 37.44 1.63
CA GLU A 43 -2.70 36.20 1.03
C GLU A 43 -3.94 35.64 1.73
N LEU A 44 -4.22 36.02 2.99
CA LEU A 44 -5.38 35.56 3.77
C LEU A 44 -6.67 36.35 3.52
N THR A 45 -6.87 36.90 2.32
CA THR A 45 -8.18 37.46 2.01
C THR A 45 -9.25 36.34 2.08
N PRO A 46 -10.47 36.61 2.57
CA PRO A 46 -11.53 35.61 2.66
C PRO A 46 -11.79 34.87 1.34
N THR A 47 -11.55 35.55 0.22
CA THR A 47 -11.65 34.99 -1.15
C THR A 47 -10.59 33.92 -1.39
N VAL A 48 -9.32 34.19 -1.09
CA VAL A 48 -8.23 33.22 -1.28
C VAL A 48 -8.44 32.00 -0.39
N ILE A 49 -8.84 32.18 0.87
CA ILE A 49 -9.14 31.07 1.79
C ILE A 49 -10.25 30.17 1.23
N ARG A 50 -11.35 30.77 0.74
CA ARG A 50 -12.45 30.01 0.12
C ARG A 50 -12.00 29.25 -1.13
N THR A 51 -11.18 29.86 -1.98
CA THR A 51 -10.64 29.20 -3.17
C THR A 51 -9.76 28.01 -2.81
N ARG A 52 -8.88 28.16 -1.80
CA ARG A 52 -8.01 27.07 -1.34
C ARG A 52 -8.80 25.92 -0.70
N LEU A 53 -9.81 26.24 0.13
CA LEU A 53 -10.70 25.24 0.70
C LEU A 53 -11.43 24.45 -0.38
N ARG A 54 -11.99 25.14 -1.38
CA ARG A 54 -12.65 24.49 -2.52
C ARG A 54 -11.69 23.59 -3.30
N GLN A 55 -10.46 24.04 -3.57
CA GLN A 55 -9.45 23.21 -4.24
C GLN A 55 -9.11 21.95 -3.42
N LEU A 56 -9.04 22.07 -2.10
CA LEU A 56 -8.80 20.94 -1.21
C LEU A 56 -9.97 19.95 -1.23
N GLU A 57 -11.21 20.43 -1.18
CA GLU A 57 -12.41 19.60 -1.30
C GLU A 57 -12.47 18.85 -2.65
N GLU A 58 -12.18 19.54 -3.75
CA GLU A 58 -12.09 18.95 -5.09
C GLU A 58 -10.98 17.88 -5.15
N GLY A 59 -9.82 18.15 -4.56
CA GLY A 59 -8.70 17.21 -4.47
C GLY A 59 -9.04 15.96 -3.65
N VAL A 60 -9.69 16.12 -2.49
CA VAL A 60 -10.15 15.02 -1.65
C VAL A 60 -11.19 14.16 -2.39
N ALA A 61 -12.12 14.79 -3.12
CA ALA A 61 -13.10 14.07 -3.93
C ALA A 61 -12.43 13.26 -5.06
N ALA A 62 -11.43 13.83 -5.73
CA ALA A 62 -10.66 13.15 -6.76
C ALA A 62 -9.90 11.93 -6.21
N LEU A 63 -9.22 12.09 -5.06
CA LEU A 63 -8.53 11.00 -4.37
C LEU A 63 -9.50 9.88 -4.00
N LYS A 64 -10.64 10.21 -3.39
CA LYS A 64 -11.67 9.22 -3.04
C LYS A 64 -12.17 8.44 -4.26
N ASN A 65 -12.38 9.12 -5.39
CA ASN A 65 -12.80 8.47 -6.64
C ASN A 65 -11.72 7.51 -7.17
N MET A 66 -10.44 7.92 -7.13
CA MET A 66 -9.34 7.04 -7.53
C MET A 66 -9.22 5.80 -6.65
N THR A 67 -9.36 5.94 -5.33
CA THR A 67 -9.33 4.80 -4.39
C THR A 67 -10.46 3.81 -4.68
N ILE A 68 -11.67 4.29 -4.98
CA ILE A 68 -12.80 3.42 -5.35
C ILE A 68 -12.50 2.64 -6.64
N LYS A 69 -11.90 3.28 -7.63
CA LYS A 69 -11.52 2.63 -8.89
C LYS A 69 -10.46 1.55 -8.67
N ILE A 70 -9.45 1.82 -7.84
CA ILE A 70 -8.42 0.84 -7.47
C ILE A 70 -9.06 -0.34 -6.76
N GLN A 71 -9.93 -0.10 -5.78
CA GLN A 71 -10.60 -1.18 -5.05
C GLN A 71 -11.41 -2.06 -6.01
N ARG A 72 -12.19 -1.45 -6.92
CA ARG A 72 -12.95 -2.21 -7.92
C ARG A 72 -12.05 -3.07 -8.81
N ALA A 73 -10.92 -2.52 -9.26
CA ALA A 73 -9.97 -3.28 -10.08
C ALA A 73 -9.35 -4.47 -9.31
N LEU A 74 -9.10 -4.31 -8.01
CA LEU A 74 -8.64 -5.40 -7.15
C LEU A 74 -9.72 -6.47 -6.95
N ASP A 75 -10.98 -6.07 -6.74
CA ASP A 75 -12.11 -7.00 -6.60
C ASP A 75 -12.36 -7.79 -7.89
N GLU A 76 -12.26 -7.12 -9.05
CA GLU A 76 -12.33 -7.76 -10.37
C GLU A 76 -11.18 -8.76 -10.56
N LEU A 77 -9.95 -8.37 -10.17
CA LEU A 77 -8.79 -9.26 -10.24
C LEU A 77 -8.97 -10.49 -9.34
N ALA A 78 -9.45 -10.32 -8.11
CA ALA A 78 -9.75 -11.41 -7.18
C ALA A 78 -10.81 -12.36 -7.77
N THR A 79 -11.87 -11.81 -8.35
CA THR A 79 -12.92 -12.59 -9.01
C THR A 79 -12.37 -13.39 -10.20
N ILE A 80 -11.51 -12.79 -11.03
CA ILE A 80 -10.87 -13.49 -12.15
C ILE A 80 -9.95 -14.60 -11.62
N PHE A 81 -9.20 -14.33 -10.55
CA PHE A 81 -8.31 -15.30 -9.92
C PHE A 81 -9.09 -16.52 -9.41
N GLU A 82 -10.17 -16.31 -8.67
CA GLU A 82 -11.06 -17.38 -8.18
C GLU A 82 -11.67 -18.19 -9.33
N LYS A 83 -12.15 -17.52 -10.39
CA LYS A 83 -12.75 -18.20 -11.56
C LYS A 83 -11.75 -19.02 -12.37
N THR A 84 -10.51 -18.54 -12.50
CA THR A 84 -9.45 -19.22 -13.26
C THR A 84 -8.78 -20.33 -12.46
N HIS A 85 -8.89 -20.30 -11.13
CA HIS A 85 -8.28 -21.27 -10.22
C HIS A 85 -9.34 -21.88 -9.27
N PRO A 86 -10.44 -22.49 -9.78
CA PRO A 86 -11.58 -22.94 -8.97
C PRO A 86 -11.26 -24.15 -8.07
N THR A 87 -10.15 -24.83 -8.33
CA THR A 87 -9.63 -25.96 -7.55
C THR A 87 -8.42 -25.61 -6.69
N LEU A 88 -8.02 -24.34 -6.59
CA LEU A 88 -6.96 -23.95 -5.66
C LEU A 88 -7.47 -24.25 -4.25
N PRO A 89 -6.85 -25.18 -3.51
CA PRO A 89 -7.33 -25.48 -2.17
C PRO A 89 -7.20 -24.22 -1.34
N ASN A 90 -8.08 -24.04 -0.34
CA ASN A 90 -7.94 -22.95 0.60
C ASN A 90 -6.49 -22.95 1.11
N SER A 91 -5.70 -21.94 0.71
CA SER A 91 -4.24 -21.97 0.83
C SER A 91 -3.75 -22.11 2.29
N GLU A 92 -4.61 -21.80 3.26
CA GLU A 92 -4.41 -22.09 4.68
C GLU A 92 -4.35 -23.59 4.99
N ASN A 93 -5.20 -24.40 4.36
CA ASN A 93 -5.31 -25.83 4.63
C ASN A 93 -4.15 -26.63 4.02
N GLU A 94 -3.68 -26.24 2.83
CA GLU A 94 -2.47 -26.83 2.23
C GLU A 94 -1.21 -26.45 3.01
N PHE A 95 -1.09 -25.19 3.45
CA PHE A 95 0.04 -24.78 4.29
C PHE A 95 0.06 -25.55 5.62
N ALA A 96 -1.09 -25.70 6.28
CA ALA A 96 -1.20 -26.46 7.52
C ALA A 96 -0.87 -27.96 7.32
N GLN A 97 -1.34 -28.58 6.24
CA GLN A 97 -1.02 -29.97 5.92
C GLN A 97 0.47 -30.19 5.61
N HIS A 98 1.07 -29.28 4.83
CA HIS A 98 2.51 -29.37 4.52
C HIS A 98 3.39 -29.05 5.73
N SER A 99 3.01 -28.08 6.57
CA SER A 99 3.71 -27.78 7.83
C SER A 99 3.65 -28.97 8.78
N SER A 100 2.46 -29.56 8.97
CA SER A 100 2.28 -30.73 9.84
C SER A 100 3.07 -31.95 9.34
N ALA A 101 3.11 -32.19 8.03
CA ALA A 101 3.90 -33.27 7.45
C ALA A 101 5.42 -33.05 7.62
N ALA A 102 5.89 -31.81 7.46
CA ALA A 102 7.29 -31.45 7.63
C ALA A 102 7.71 -31.52 9.12
N GLU A 103 6.89 -31.00 10.03
CA GLU A 103 7.11 -31.10 11.48
C GLU A 103 7.19 -32.56 11.93
N LYS A 104 6.30 -33.42 11.43
CA LYS A 104 6.31 -34.86 11.73
C LYS A 104 7.56 -35.55 11.17
N ALA A 105 7.97 -35.22 9.94
CA ALA A 105 9.19 -35.77 9.35
C ALA A 105 10.45 -35.37 10.14
N ILE A 106 10.52 -34.11 10.60
CA ILE A 106 11.61 -33.61 11.44
C ILE A 106 11.59 -34.30 12.80
N GLY A 107 10.43 -34.37 13.47
CA GLY A 107 10.28 -35.05 14.76
C GLY A 107 10.71 -36.52 14.74
N ASN A 108 10.30 -37.25 13.70
CA ASN A 108 10.67 -38.66 13.51
C ASN A 108 12.16 -38.88 13.18
N THR A 109 12.91 -37.83 12.83
CA THR A 109 14.35 -37.94 12.54
C THR A 109 15.18 -37.88 13.83
N PHE A 110 14.59 -37.45 14.95
CA PHE A 110 15.26 -37.28 16.24
C PHE A 110 14.74 -38.24 17.33
N GLU A 111 13.87 -39.18 16.98
CA GLU A 111 13.55 -40.40 17.76
C GLU A 111 14.41 -41.58 17.29
#